data_AF-A0A9E2KSD4-F1
#
_entry.id   AF-A0A9E2KSD4-F1
#
_cell.length_a   1.000
_cell.length_b   1.000
_cell.length_c   1.000
_cell.angle_alpha   90.00
_cell.angle_beta   90.00
_cell.angle_gamma   90.00
#
_symmetry.space_group_name_H-M   'P 1'
#
loop_
_entity.id
_entity.type
_entity.pdbx_description
1 polymer ?
#
loop_
_entity_poly.entity_id
_entity_poly.type
_entity_poly.pdbx_seq_one_letter_code
_entity_poly.pdbx_strand_id
1 'polypeptide(L)'
;MQLVTLTAPDGHKERWDFKTTYLSLLTWYQYLKDVDNAKEPNELVTRISKFVGDDINQVHTLLIYLDGFNDDLYSKLSMLTKNENKNTVRLYFIMKSINNPHYLRHNNEQEPERQQLINRIKQVTNNDSKTLNRLTELTKLFVDGQLSYKYLEECN
;
A
#
# COMPACT_ATOMS: atom_id res chain seq x y z
N MET A 1 -16.92 -9.00 9.50
CA MET A 1 -16.98 -7.99 8.43
C MET A 1 -16.08 -6.84 8.84
N GLN A 2 -15.04 -6.54 8.06
CA GLN A 2 -14.12 -5.45 8.36
C GLN A 2 -14.73 -4.12 7.90
N LEU A 3 -14.71 -3.11 8.78
CA LEU A 3 -15.25 -1.79 8.52
C LEU A 3 -14.12 -0.77 8.40
N VAL A 4 -14.29 0.21 7.52
CA VAL A 4 -13.39 1.35 7.33
C VAL A 4 -14.16 2.65 7.52
N THR A 5 -13.51 3.63 8.16
CA THR A 5 -14.12 4.95 8.40
C THR A 5 -13.61 5.93 7.37
N LEU A 6 -14.51 6.48 6.56
CA LEU A 6 -14.22 7.58 5.65
C LEU A 6 -14.58 8.90 6.34
N THR A 7 -13.74 9.92 6.19
CA THR A 7 -13.99 11.26 6.71
C THR A 7 -14.06 12.23 5.55
N ALA A 8 -15.19 12.89 5.37
CA ALA A 8 -15.39 13.90 4.33
C ALA A 8 -14.67 15.21 4.71
N PRO A 9 -14.45 16.11 3.73
CA PRO A 9 -13.77 17.38 3.97
C PRO A 9 -14.44 18.28 5.03
N ASP A 10 -15.76 18.14 5.23
CA ASP A 10 -16.53 18.84 6.25
C ASP A 10 -16.42 18.21 7.66
N GLY A 11 -15.64 17.13 7.80
CA GLY A 11 -15.45 16.39 9.04
C GLY A 11 -16.49 15.31 9.30
N HIS A 12 -17.49 15.14 8.43
CA HIS A 12 -18.47 14.07 8.54
C HIS A 12 -17.81 12.70 8.38
N LYS A 13 -18.20 11.72 9.21
CA LYS A 13 -17.61 10.38 9.23
C LYS A 13 -18.65 9.31 8.93
N GLU A 14 -18.35 8.42 8.00
CA GLU A 14 -19.17 7.24 7.74
C GLU A 14 -18.34 5.96 7.83
N ARG A 15 -18.96 4.88 8.32
CA ARG A 15 -18.36 3.55 8.35
C ARG A 15 -18.92 2.72 7.21
N TRP A 16 -18.02 2.13 6.44
CA TRP A 16 -18.33 1.35 5.24
C TRP A 16 -17.71 -0.03 5.35
N ASP A 17 -18.31 -1.02 4.68
CA ASP A 17 -17.64 -2.30 4.55
C ASP A 17 -16.41 -2.16 3.65
N PHE A 18 -15.35 -2.87 4.03
CA PHE A 18 -14.06 -2.80 3.35
C PHE A 18 -14.16 -3.10 1.85
N LYS A 19 -14.91 -4.15 1.48
CA LYS A 19 -14.95 -4.65 0.10
C LYS A 19 -15.62 -3.63 -0.82
N THR A 20 -16.77 -3.11 -0.42
CA THR A 20 -17.46 -2.04 -1.15
C THR A 20 -16.59 -0.80 -1.26
N THR A 21 -15.94 -0.39 -0.18
CA THR A 21 -15.07 0.78 -0.18
C THR A 21 -13.93 0.62 -1.17
N TYR A 22 -13.23 -0.52 -1.12
CA TYR A 22 -12.11 -0.82 -2.00
C TYR A 22 -12.53 -0.84 -3.47
N LEU A 23 -13.59 -1.58 -3.82
CA LEU A 23 -14.06 -1.68 -5.21
C LEU A 23 -14.51 -0.33 -5.77
N SER A 24 -15.10 0.50 -4.92
CA SER A 24 -15.61 1.81 -5.33
C SER A 24 -14.48 2.81 -5.51
N LEU A 25 -13.49 2.81 -4.62
CA LEU A 25 -12.28 3.62 -4.80
C LEU A 25 -11.48 3.17 -6.01
N LEU A 26 -11.44 1.86 -6.29
CA LEU A 26 -10.77 1.34 -7.48
C LEU A 26 -11.47 1.83 -8.75
N THR A 27 -12.80 1.79 -8.76
CA THR A 27 -13.60 2.31 -9.87
C THR A 27 -13.42 3.82 -10.02
N TRP A 28 -13.42 4.55 -8.91
CA TRP A 28 -13.20 6.00 -8.89
C TRP A 28 -11.81 6.39 -9.41
N TYR A 29 -10.77 5.69 -8.97
CA TYR A 29 -9.41 5.87 -9.46
C TYR A 29 -9.28 5.59 -10.96
N GLN A 30 -9.93 4.53 -11.45
CA GLN A 30 -9.96 4.22 -12.88
C GLN A 30 -10.67 5.31 -13.69
N TYR A 31 -11.76 5.86 -13.17
CA TYR A 31 -12.44 7.00 -13.79
C TYR A 31 -11.54 8.23 -13.85
N LEU A 32 -10.92 8.63 -12.73
CA LEU A 32 -10.02 9.80 -12.68
C LEU A 32 -8.80 9.68 -13.58
N LYS A 33 -8.36 8.46 -13.90
CA LYS A 33 -7.20 8.21 -14.75
C LYS A 33 -7.43 8.60 -16.21
N ASP A 34 -8.67 8.54 -16.68
CA ASP A 34 -9.04 8.79 -18.07
C ASP A 34 -10.50 9.29 -18.16
N VAL A 35 -10.75 10.46 -17.56
CA VAL A 35 -12.11 11.03 -17.42
C VAL A 35 -12.80 11.18 -18.77
N ASP A 36 -12.07 11.52 -19.83
CA ASP A 36 -12.62 11.78 -21.16
C ASP A 36 -13.16 10.51 -21.84
N ASN A 37 -12.66 9.32 -21.46
CA ASN A 37 -13.05 8.04 -22.07
C ASN A 37 -13.67 7.06 -21.06
N ALA A 38 -13.70 7.41 -19.78
CA ALA A 38 -14.21 6.54 -18.73
C ALA A 38 -15.74 6.48 -18.73
N LYS A 39 -16.27 5.33 -18.29
CA LYS A 39 -17.69 5.20 -18.00
C LYS A 39 -18.02 6.00 -16.74
N GLU A 40 -19.12 6.75 -16.79
CA GLU A 40 -19.67 7.46 -15.64
C GLU A 40 -19.79 6.54 -14.41
N PRO A 41 -19.33 6.99 -13.23
CA PRO A 41 -19.45 6.21 -12.01
C PRO A 41 -20.92 6.00 -11.60
N ASN A 42 -21.18 4.88 -10.94
CA ASN A 42 -22.50 4.63 -10.37
C ASN A 42 -22.71 5.44 -9.07
N GLU A 43 -23.94 5.47 -8.56
CA GLU A 43 -24.33 6.24 -7.37
C GLU A 43 -23.42 5.97 -6.15
N LEU A 44 -23.03 4.71 -5.96
CA LEU A 44 -22.21 4.31 -4.82
C LEU A 44 -20.78 4.86 -4.94
N VAL A 45 -20.19 4.80 -6.13
CA VAL A 45 -18.87 5.39 -6.40
C VAL A 45 -18.91 6.90 -6.21
N THR A 46 -19.95 7.57 -6.73
CA THR A 46 -20.17 9.00 -6.56
C THR A 46 -20.39 9.40 -5.10
N ARG A 47 -20.97 8.52 -4.28
CA ARG A 47 -21.10 8.78 -2.83
C ARG A 47 -19.75 8.69 -2.14
N ILE A 48 -18.92 7.70 -2.46
CA ILE A 48 -17.58 7.55 -1.89
C ILE A 48 -16.64 8.68 -2.35
N SER A 49 -16.74 9.14 -3.60
CA SER A 49 -15.90 10.24 -4.09
C SER A 49 -16.06 11.52 -3.27
N LYS A 50 -17.26 11.80 -2.73
CA LYS A 50 -17.50 12.94 -1.81
C LYS A 50 -16.68 12.88 -0.53
N PHE A 51 -16.27 11.70 -0.10
CA PHE A 51 -15.41 11.54 1.08
C PHE A 51 -13.92 11.65 0.75
N VAL A 52 -13.51 11.23 -0.45
CA VAL A 52 -12.09 11.10 -0.82
C VAL A 52 -11.58 12.19 -1.75
N GLY A 53 -12.48 12.92 -2.40
CA GLY A 53 -12.18 13.94 -3.39
C GLY A 53 -11.76 13.39 -4.75
N ASP A 54 -11.32 14.30 -5.60
CA ASP A 54 -11.01 14.06 -7.01
C ASP A 54 -9.49 14.07 -7.29
N ASP A 55 -8.66 14.29 -6.26
CA ASP A 55 -7.21 14.17 -6.39
C ASP A 55 -6.82 12.70 -6.55
N ILE A 56 -6.43 12.34 -7.78
CA ILE A 56 -6.05 10.98 -8.16
C ILE A 56 -4.91 10.41 -7.29
N ASN A 57 -3.99 11.24 -6.82
CA ASN A 57 -2.88 10.78 -5.96
C ASN A 57 -3.39 10.43 -4.57
N GLN A 58 -4.28 11.25 -4.01
CA GLN A 58 -4.93 10.98 -2.73
C GLN A 58 -5.74 9.68 -2.80
N VAL A 59 -6.55 9.50 -3.85
CA VAL A 59 -7.34 8.28 -4.06
C VAL A 59 -6.41 7.06 -4.19
N HIS A 60 -5.29 7.19 -4.91
CA HIS A 60 -4.30 6.13 -5.04
C HIS A 60 -3.67 5.75 -3.70
N THR A 61 -3.26 6.73 -2.89
CA THR A 61 -2.73 6.49 -1.54
C THR A 61 -3.75 5.76 -0.66
N LEU A 62 -5.03 6.17 -0.69
CA LEU A 62 -6.10 5.49 0.05
C LEU A 62 -6.30 4.05 -0.42
N LEU A 63 -6.20 3.81 -1.73
CA LEU A 63 -6.22 2.46 -2.27
C LEU A 63 -5.07 1.61 -1.73
N ILE A 64 -3.83 2.11 -1.74
CA ILE A 64 -2.68 1.38 -1.18
C ILE A 64 -2.87 1.11 0.32
N TYR A 65 -3.39 2.09 1.07
CA TYR A 65 -3.69 1.91 2.50
C TYR A 65 -4.69 0.77 2.74
N LEU A 66 -5.80 0.75 1.97
CA LEU A 66 -6.80 -0.31 2.05
C LEU A 66 -6.23 -1.66 1.58
N ASP A 67 -5.43 -1.62 0.53
CA ASP A 67 -4.77 -2.79 -0.01
C ASP A 67 -3.82 -3.44 0.99
N GLY A 68 -3.30 -2.67 1.95
CA GLY A 68 -2.53 -3.19 3.08
C GLY A 68 -3.27 -4.23 3.94
N PHE A 69 -4.61 -4.17 3.99
CA PHE A 69 -5.44 -5.17 4.68
C PHE A 69 -5.68 -6.43 3.83
N ASN A 70 -5.57 -6.34 2.50
CA ASN A 70 -5.63 -7.50 1.62
C ASN A 70 -4.35 -8.32 1.77
N ASP A 71 -4.46 -9.65 1.73
CA ASP A 71 -3.31 -10.57 1.81
C ASP A 71 -2.36 -10.32 2.99
N ASP A 72 -2.85 -9.73 4.07
CA ASP A 72 -2.11 -9.54 5.32
C ASP A 72 -0.78 -8.75 5.13
N LEU A 73 -0.78 -7.77 4.21
CA LEU A 73 0.43 -7.00 3.87
C LEU A 73 0.99 -6.21 5.06
N TYR A 74 0.14 -5.68 5.94
CA TYR A 74 0.60 -5.02 7.17
C TYR A 74 1.37 -5.96 8.10
N SER A 75 0.91 -7.19 8.29
CA SER A 75 1.62 -8.18 9.11
C SER A 75 2.91 -8.63 8.44
N LYS A 76 2.90 -8.84 7.13
CA LYS A 76 4.10 -9.12 6.33
C LYS A 76 5.15 -8.02 6.48
N LEU A 77 4.74 -6.75 6.39
CA LEU A 77 5.63 -5.61 6.62
C LEU A 77 6.17 -5.62 8.06
N SER A 78 5.30 -5.82 9.05
CA SER A 78 5.67 -5.91 10.47
C SER A 78 6.71 -6.99 10.75
N MET A 79 6.58 -8.16 10.12
CA MET A 79 7.60 -9.22 10.21
C MET A 79 8.95 -8.70 9.71
N LEU A 80 8.99 -8.05 8.55
CA LEU A 80 10.24 -7.54 7.96
C LEU A 80 10.88 -6.44 8.83
N THR A 81 10.08 -5.54 9.41
CA THR A 81 10.56 -4.37 10.17
C THR A 81 10.89 -4.65 11.64
N LYS A 82 10.41 -5.75 12.22
CA LYS A 82 10.69 -6.11 13.63
C LYS A 82 12.13 -6.58 13.89
N ASN A 83 12.82 -7.13 12.88
CA ASN A 83 14.19 -7.64 13.06
C ASN A 83 15.28 -6.69 12.57
N GLU A 84 14.93 -5.72 11.73
CA GLU A 84 15.87 -4.70 11.27
C GLU A 84 15.61 -3.44 12.08
N ASN A 85 16.67 -2.73 12.50
CA ASN A 85 16.57 -1.43 13.15
C ASN A 85 15.86 -0.41 12.24
N LYS A 86 14.52 -0.45 12.20
CA LYS A 86 13.54 0.51 11.68
C LYS A 86 13.85 1.21 10.34
N ASN A 87 14.79 0.72 9.54
CA ASN A 87 15.18 1.38 8.30
C ASN A 87 14.26 0.97 7.14
N THR A 88 13.01 1.40 7.25
CA THR A 88 11.96 1.22 6.22
C THR A 88 12.42 1.73 4.86
N VAL A 89 13.30 2.73 4.84
CA VAL A 89 13.94 3.25 3.62
C VAL A 89 14.83 2.19 2.98
N ARG A 90 15.75 1.58 3.74
CA ARG A 90 16.59 0.47 3.26
C ARG A 90 15.74 -0.69 2.75
N LEU A 91 14.71 -1.06 3.51
CA LEU A 91 13.78 -2.14 3.13
C LEU A 91 13.11 -1.86 1.78
N TYR A 92 12.57 -0.64 1.61
CA TYR A 92 11.96 -0.20 0.35
C TYR A 92 12.91 -0.33 -0.84
N PHE A 93 14.15 0.17 -0.71
CA PHE A 93 15.13 0.08 -1.80
C PHE A 93 15.52 -1.37 -2.11
N ILE A 94 15.65 -2.23 -1.11
CA ILE A 94 15.94 -3.65 -1.34
C ILE A 94 14.78 -4.33 -2.05
N MET A 95 13.53 -4.11 -1.63
CA MET A 95 12.34 -4.68 -2.30
C MET A 95 12.27 -4.27 -3.77
N LYS A 96 12.49 -2.98 -4.08
CA LYS A 96 12.53 -2.47 -5.46
C LYS A 96 13.63 -3.12 -6.31
N SER A 97 14.70 -3.62 -5.70
CA SER A 97 15.81 -4.28 -6.41
C SER A 97 15.56 -5.75 -6.76
N ILE A 98 14.70 -6.47 -6.02
CA ILE A 98 14.57 -7.94 -6.09
C ILE A 98 14.14 -8.46 -7.47
N ASN A 99 13.41 -7.64 -8.24
CA ASN A 99 12.97 -7.95 -9.60
C ASN A 99 13.39 -6.87 -10.63
N ASN A 100 14.36 -6.02 -10.29
CA ASN A 100 14.83 -4.97 -11.18
C ASN A 100 16.36 -5.04 -11.31
N PRO A 101 16.87 -5.68 -12.39
CA PRO A 101 18.31 -5.88 -12.57
C PRO A 101 19.09 -4.57 -12.79
N HIS A 102 18.39 -3.45 -12.99
CA HIS A 102 18.97 -2.12 -13.18
C HIS A 102 18.77 -1.18 -11.99
N TYR A 103 18.08 -1.62 -10.94
CA TYR A 103 17.81 -0.79 -9.76
C TYR A 103 19.03 -0.78 -8.85
N LEU A 104 19.93 0.16 -9.14
CA LEU A 104 21.19 0.42 -8.46
C LEU A 104 22.19 -0.73 -8.60
N ARG A 105 23.37 -0.46 -9.18
CA ARG A 105 24.44 -1.46 -9.28
C ARG A 105 24.95 -1.78 -7.87
N HIS A 106 24.70 -2.99 -7.41
CA HIS A 106 25.19 -3.47 -6.12
C HIS A 106 26.24 -4.55 -6.33
N ASN A 107 27.31 -4.50 -5.54
CA ASN A 107 28.32 -5.54 -5.55
C ASN A 107 27.81 -6.72 -4.72
N ASN A 108 27.10 -7.64 -5.36
CA ASN A 108 26.45 -8.78 -4.69
C ASN A 108 27.42 -9.66 -3.90
N GLU A 109 28.72 -9.60 -4.21
CA GLU A 109 29.79 -10.34 -3.54
C GLU A 109 30.16 -9.80 -2.14
N GLN A 110 29.63 -8.64 -1.72
CA GLN A 110 30.07 -7.94 -0.49
C GLN A 110 28.98 -7.71 0.57
N GLU A 111 27.73 -8.15 0.38
CA GLU A 111 26.63 -7.81 1.30
C GLU A 111 25.79 -9.03 1.77
N PRO A 112 26.34 -9.91 2.63
CA PRO A 112 25.61 -11.07 3.15
C PRO A 112 24.31 -10.69 3.89
N GLU A 113 24.29 -9.58 4.62
CA GLU A 113 23.08 -9.06 5.27
C GLU A 113 21.98 -8.72 4.27
N ARG A 114 22.33 -8.08 3.14
CA ARG A 114 21.36 -7.75 2.08
C ARG A 114 20.76 -9.03 1.51
N GLN A 115 21.57 -10.06 1.29
CA GLN A 115 21.08 -11.33 0.75
C GLN A 115 20.17 -12.05 1.76
N GLN A 116 20.47 -11.98 3.06
CA GLN A 116 19.59 -12.50 4.11
C GLN A 116 18.24 -11.77 4.10
N LEU A 117 18.23 -10.43 3.99
CA LEU A 117 16.98 -9.68 3.88
C LEU A 117 16.21 -10.03 2.61
N ILE A 118 16.87 -10.16 1.45
CA ILE A 118 16.23 -10.57 0.19
C ILE A 118 15.57 -11.94 0.35
N ASN A 119 16.28 -12.91 0.94
CA ASN A 119 15.74 -14.25 1.17
C ASN A 119 14.51 -14.19 2.10
N ARG A 120 14.57 -13.35 3.13
CA ARG A 120 13.44 -13.14 4.05
C ARG A 120 12.25 -12.47 3.37
N ILE A 121 12.48 -11.44 2.55
CA ILE A 121 11.43 -10.80 1.76
C ILE A 121 10.77 -11.86 0.86
N LYS A 122 11.56 -12.66 0.13
CA LYS A 122 11.04 -13.74 -0.71
C LYS A 122 10.22 -14.76 0.10
N GLN A 123 10.62 -15.11 1.32
CA GLN A 123 9.84 -15.99 2.17
C GLN A 123 8.50 -15.35 2.57
N VAL A 124 8.53 -14.10 3.05
CA VAL A 124 7.33 -13.35 3.48
C VAL A 124 6.34 -13.11 2.34
N THR A 125 6.84 -12.89 1.12
CA THR A 125 6.01 -12.71 -0.08
C THR A 125 5.70 -14.01 -0.80
N ASN A 126 6.13 -15.18 -0.29
CA ASN A 126 6.06 -16.47 -1.00
C ASN A 126 6.66 -16.42 -2.41
N ASN A 127 7.67 -15.56 -2.62
CA ASN A 127 8.30 -15.25 -3.89
C ASN A 127 7.30 -14.78 -4.97
N ASP A 128 6.11 -14.31 -4.56
CA ASP A 128 5.11 -13.76 -5.47
C ASP A 128 5.43 -12.30 -5.79
N SER A 129 5.62 -12.03 -7.08
CA SER A 129 5.96 -10.70 -7.59
C SER A 129 4.85 -9.68 -7.35
N LYS A 130 3.57 -10.08 -7.39
CA LYS A 130 2.44 -9.18 -7.17
C LYS A 130 2.39 -8.73 -5.71
N THR A 131 2.54 -9.68 -4.79
CA THR A 131 2.63 -9.43 -3.35
C THR A 131 3.82 -8.54 -3.04
N LEU A 132 5.00 -8.80 -3.63
CA LEU A 132 6.17 -7.95 -3.46
C LEU A 132 5.91 -6.51 -3.92
N ASN A 133 5.29 -6.32 -5.10
CA ASN A 133 4.99 -4.98 -5.61
C ASN A 133 4.04 -4.21 -4.69
N ARG A 134 2.94 -4.84 -4.27
CA ARG A 134 1.96 -4.23 -3.36
C ARG A 134 2.57 -3.92 -1.99
N LEU A 135 3.38 -4.84 -1.45
CA LEU A 135 4.13 -4.61 -0.21
C LEU A 135 5.13 -3.46 -0.35
N THR A 136 5.76 -3.31 -1.53
CA THR A 136 6.69 -2.21 -1.83
C THR A 136 5.98 -0.86 -1.87
N GLU A 137 4.79 -0.79 -2.49
CA GLU A 137 3.94 0.41 -2.50
C GLU A 137 3.47 0.79 -1.10
N LEU A 138 3.04 -0.19 -0.30
CA LEU A 138 2.68 0.03 1.09
C LEU A 138 3.87 0.56 1.90
N THR A 139 5.04 -0.06 1.76
CA THR A 139 6.28 0.36 2.42
C THR A 139 6.65 1.80 2.05
N LYS A 140 6.41 2.22 0.80
CA LYS A 140 6.65 3.59 0.35
C LYS A 140 5.83 4.62 1.13
N LEU A 141 4.59 4.33 1.50
CA LEU A 141 3.78 5.26 2.29
C LEU A 141 4.41 5.56 3.67
N PHE A 142 5.08 4.59 4.28
CA PHE A 142 5.85 4.80 5.52
C PHE A 142 7.13 5.60 5.28
N VAL A 143 7.82 5.37 4.15
CA VAL A 143 9.00 6.16 3.74
C VAL A 143 8.64 7.62 3.51
N ASP A 144 7.50 7.87 2.86
CA ASP A 144 7.01 9.21 2.53
C ASP A 144 6.33 9.90 3.73
N GLY A 145 6.23 9.24 4.89
CA GLY A 145 5.61 9.77 6.10
C GLY A 145 4.08 9.86 6.06
N GLN A 146 3.44 9.28 5.04
CA GLN A 146 1.99 9.23 4.87
C GLN A 146 1.34 8.21 5.81
N LEU A 147 2.09 7.17 6.20
CA LEU A 147 1.71 6.22 7.25
C LEU A 147 2.73 6.24 8.40
N SER A 148 2.23 5.98 9.61
CA SER A 148 3.03 5.93 10.83
C SER A 148 2.82 4.61 11.56
N TYR A 149 3.92 4.03 12.07
CA TYR A 149 3.92 2.77 12.81
C TYR A 149 3.14 2.79 14.12
N LYS A 150 2.84 3.97 14.69
CA LYS A 150 1.95 4.07 15.86
C LYS A 150 0.57 3.43 15.59
N TYR A 151 0.12 3.42 14.33
CA TYR A 151 -1.13 2.80 13.92
C TYR A 151 -1.03 1.30 13.61
N LEU A 152 0.18 0.73 13.57
CA LEU A 152 0.42 -0.72 13.38
C LEU A 152 0.42 -1.49 14.70
N GLU A 153 0.75 -0.83 15.81
CA GLU A 153 0.75 -1.45 17.15
C GLU A 153 -0.67 -1.58 17.75
N GLU A 154 -1.65 -0.82 17.24
CA GLU A 154 -3.05 -0.83 17.68
C GLU A 154 -3.91 -1.92 17.01
N CYS A 155 -3.35 -2.70 16.08
CA CYS A 155 -4.05 -3.78 15.37
C CYS A 155 -3.81 -5.20 15.95
N ASN A 156 -3.25 -5.31 17.17
CA ASN A 156 -3.19 -6.57 17.92
C ASN A 156 -4.23 -6.61 19.03
#